data_AF-A0A818UK85-F1
#
_entry.id   AF-A0A818UK85-F1
#
_cell.length_a   1.000
_cell.length_b   1.000
_cell.length_c   1.000
_cell.angle_alpha   90.00
_cell.angle_beta   90.00
_cell.angle_gamma   90.00
#
_symmetry.space_group_name_H-M   'P 1'
#
loop_
_entity.id
_entity.type
_entity.pdbx_description
1 polymer ?
#
loop_
_entity_poly.entity_id
_entity_poly.type
_entity_poly.pdbx_seq_one_letter_code
_entity_poly.pdbx_strand_id
1 'polypeptide(L)' 'TQFKVKGCLTQGNLYIIQLEETTPPFPLLQPVPIVDSLSIHSNPSGEFER' A
#
# COMPACT_ATOMS: atom_id res chain seq x y z
N THR A 1 -2.22 5.81 -19.07
CA THR A 1 -2.33 6.94 -18.12
C THR A 1 -2.66 6.41 -16.75
N GLN A 2 -2.12 7.03 -15.70
CA GLN A 2 -2.35 6.62 -14.31
C GLN A 2 -3.00 7.79 -13.55
N PHE A 3 -3.89 7.45 -12.60
CA PHE A 3 -4.63 8.43 -11.82
C PHE A 3 -4.60 8.09 -10.34
N LYS A 4 -4.49 9.11 -9.49
CA LYS A 4 -4.68 9.01 -8.05
C LYS A 4 -6.13 9.35 -7.70
N VAL A 5 -6.77 8.49 -6.90
CA VAL A 5 -8.09 8.80 -6.32
C VAL A 5 -7.92 9.87 -5.25
N LYS A 6 -8.67 10.97 -5.37
CA LYS A 6 -8.67 12.10 -4.43
C LYS A 6 -9.88 12.11 -3.52
N GLY A 7 -10.99 11.60 -4.01
CA GLY A 7 -12.25 11.62 -3.28
C GLY A 7 -13.26 10.68 -3.92
N CYS A 8 -14.25 10.30 -3.12
CA CYS A 8 -15.40 9.54 -3.56
C CYS A 8 -16.66 10.15 -2.97
N LEU A 9 -17.69 10.26 -3.79
CA LEU A 9 -19.04 10.63 -3.38
C LEU A 9 -19.98 9.50 -3.78
N THR A 10 -20.87 9.12 -2.86
CA THR A 10 -21.90 8.10 -3.13
C THR A 10 -23.28 8.71 -2.89
N GLN A 11 -24.19 8.52 -3.84
CA GLN A 11 -25.59 8.91 -3.72
C GLN A 11 -26.49 7.78 -4.24
N GLY A 12 -26.99 6.95 -3.33
CA GLY A 12 -27.72 5.73 -3.69
C GLY A 12 -26.84 4.77 -4.48
N ASN A 13 -27.22 4.51 -5.74
CA ASN A 13 -26.48 3.64 -6.66
C ASN A 13 -25.51 4.40 -7.57
N LEU A 14 -25.37 5.72 -7.40
CA LEU A 14 -24.44 6.54 -8.15
C LEU A 14 -23.14 6.71 -7.36
N TYR A 15 -22.02 6.41 -8.01
CA TYR A 15 -20.68 6.56 -7.48
C TYR A 15 -19.90 7.55 -8.34
N ILE A 16 -19.45 8.64 -7.73
CA ILE A 16 -18.61 9.65 -8.39
C ILE A 16 -17.22 9.58 -7.75
N ILE A 17 -16.20 9.33 -8.57
CA ILE A 17 -14.81 9.25 -8.14
C ILE A 17 -14.04 10.43 -8.70
N GLN A 18 -13.41 11.21 -7.83
CA GLN A 18 -12.52 12.30 -8.23
C GLN A 18 -11.12 11.73 -8.48
N LEU A 19 -10.61 11.95 -9.70
CA LEU A 19 -9.31 11.48 -10.17
C LEU A 19 -8.37 12.66 -10.43
N GLU A 20 -7.10 12.50 -10.08
CA GLU A 20 -6.01 13.40 -10.47
C GLU A 20 -5.02 12.61 -11.34
N GLU A 21 -4.68 13.13 -12.51
CA GLU A 21 -3.66 12.52 -13.37
C GLU A 21 -2.29 12.61 -12.72
N THR A 22 -1.53 11.53 -12.73
CA THR A 22 -0.22 11.49 -12.07
C THR A 22 0.92 11.66 -13.07
N THR A 23 1.72 12.70 -12.84
CA THR A 23 2.99 12.98 -13.52
C THR A 23 4.10 13.25 -12.50
N PRO A 24 5.17 12.42 -12.43
CA PRO A 24 5.41 11.22 -13.23
C PRO A 24 4.41 10.07 -12.91
N PRO A 25 4.32 9.04 -13.78
CA PRO A 25 3.56 7.84 -13.46
C PRO A 25 4.06 7.19 -12.16
N PHE A 26 3.18 6.54 -11.40
CA PHE A 26 3.60 5.72 -10.26
C PHE A 26 4.52 4.60 -10.75
N PRO A 27 5.57 4.28 -9.97
CA PRO A 27 6.39 3.12 -10.25
C PRO A 27 5.50 1.88 -10.20
N LEU A 28 5.52 1.09 -11.29
CA LEU A 28 4.89 -0.22 -11.28
C LEU A 28 5.57 -1.04 -10.19
N LEU A 29 4.79 -1.58 -9.26
CA LEU A 29 5.31 -2.55 -8.29
C LEU A 29 5.88 -3.70 -9.09
N GLN A 30 7.20 -3.86 -9.04
CA GLN A 30 7.86 -5.01 -9.62
C GLN A 30 7.42 -6.23 -8.81
N PRO A 31 7.19 -7.39 -9.44
CA PRO A 31 6.96 -8.63 -8.70
C PRO A 31 8.14 -8.82 -7.75
N VAL A 32 7.88 -8.72 -6.44
CA VAL A 32 8.88 -9.08 -5.44
C VAL A 32 9.02 -10.60 -5.54
N PRO A 33 10.20 -11.14 -5.87
CA PRO A 33 10.38 -12.58 -5.83
C PRO A 33 10.03 -13.05 -4.42
N ILE A 34 9.17 -14.08 -4.35
CA ILE A 34 8.88 -14.75 -3.09
C ILE A 34 10.21 -15.32 -2.61
N VAL A 35 10.87 -14.63 -1.69
CA VAL A 35 11.99 -15.19 -0.95
C VAL A 35 11.37 -16.12 0.07
N ASP A 36 11.56 -17.43 -0.13
CA ASP A 36 11.09 -18.49 0.79
C ASP A 36 11.68 -18.38 2.21
N SER A 37 12.56 -17.41 2.47
CA SER A 37 13.23 -17.21 3.74
C SER A 37 13.18 -15.76 4.20
N LEU A 38 12.00 -15.31 4.65
CA LEU A 38 11.95 -14.23 5.64
C LEU A 38 12.44 -14.81 6.98
N SER A 39 13.75 -14.74 7.22
CA SER A 39 14.33 -15.06 8.52
C SER A 39 13.93 -13.98 9.53
N ILE A 40 12.83 -14.22 10.23
CA ILE A 40 12.41 -13.42 11.39
C ILE A 40 13.45 -13.67 12.48
N HIS A 41 14.44 -12.80 12.59
CA HIS A 41 15.31 -12.77 13.76
C HIS A 41 14.51 -12.17 14.93
N SER A 42 13.82 -13.04 15.68
CA SER A 42 13.31 -12.68 16.99
C SER A 42 14.50 -12.38 17.89
N ASN A 43 14.74 -11.10 18.20
CA ASN A 43 15.76 -10.69 19.15
C ASN A 43 15.31 -11.06 20.57
N PRO A 44 15.98 -11.97 21.30
CA PRO A 44 15.56 -12.40 22.63
C PRO A 44 16.21 -11.52 23.71
N SER A 45 16.07 -10.20 23.62
CA SER A 45 16.61 -9.28 24.63
C SER A 45 15.53 -8.35 25.12
N GLY A 46 14.87 -8.78 26.18
CA GLY A 46 13.88 -8.01 26.93
C GLY A 46 13.59 -8.72 28.23
N GLU A 47 14.62 -8.84 29.08
CA GLU A 47 14.42 -9.16 30.50
C GLU A 47 13.43 -8.15 31.07
N PHE A 48 12.26 -8.64 31.49
CA PHE A 48 11.34 -7.88 32.31
C PHE A 48 11.79 -8.10 33.75
N GLU A 49 12.67 -7.23 34.25
CA GLU A 49 12.95 -7.17 35.69
C GLU A 49 11.65 -6.82 36.43
N ARG A 50 11.39 -7.59 37.48
CA ARG A 50 10.13 -7.68 38.21
C ARG A 50 10.14 -6.79 39.44
#